data_AF-T1H295-F1
#
_entry.id   AF-T1H295-F1
#
_cell.length_a   1.000
_cell.length_b   1.000
_cell.length_c   1.000
_cell.angle_alpha   90.00
_cell.angle_beta   90.00
_cell.angle_gamma   90.00
#
_symmetry.space_group_name_H-M   'P 1'
#
loop_
_entity.id
_entity.type
_entity.pdbx_description
1 polymer ?
#
loop_
_entity_poly.entity_id
_entity_poly.type
_entity_poly.pdbx_seq_one_letter_code
_entity_poly.pdbx_strand_id
1 'polypeptide(L)'
;MGTCFIFHLYKGVRAGGGIGDEIGDPVGDAYEYWRIIFDITFFFFVIVILLAIIQGLIIDAFGELRGQLDSVKDNMEAACFICEIGKDFFDVVPHGFDTHVEKEHNLANYMFFLMHLINKPDTEYTGQETYVWNMYQERCWDFFPVGDCFRKQYDEAAGGGG
;
A
#
# COMPACT_ATOMS: atom_id res chain seq x y z
N MET A 1 36.87 22.66 -17.45
CA MET A 1 35.40 22.75 -17.27
C MET A 1 34.81 21.49 -16.66
N GLY A 2 34.90 20.31 -17.30
CA GLY A 2 34.32 19.07 -16.73
C GLY A 2 34.87 18.68 -15.36
N THR A 3 36.17 18.87 -15.13
CA THR A 3 36.81 18.64 -13.83
C THR A 3 36.26 19.53 -12.72
N CYS A 4 36.05 20.82 -13.00
CA CYS A 4 35.46 21.77 -12.04
C CYS A 4 34.00 21.43 -11.72
N PHE A 5 33.21 21.04 -12.73
CA PHE A 5 31.82 20.62 -12.53
C PHE A 5 31.73 19.39 -11.61
N ILE A 6 32.55 18.37 -11.88
CA ILE A 6 32.62 17.16 -11.03
C ILE A 6 33.07 17.52 -9.61
N PHE A 7 34.01 18.47 -9.46
CA PHE A 7 34.44 18.94 -8.14
C PHE A 7 33.28 19.58 -7.35
N HIS A 8 32.48 20.46 -7.97
CA HIS A 8 31.33 21.09 -7.30
C HIS A 8 30.27 20.07 -6.90
N LEU A 9 30.01 19.08 -7.75
CA LEU A 9 29.02 18.04 -7.48
C LEU A 9 29.49 17.04 -6.41
N TYR A 10 30.75 16.60 -6.47
CA TYR A 10 31.28 15.60 -5.55
C TYR A 10 31.67 16.20 -4.19
N LYS A 11 32.44 17.29 -4.18
CA LYS A 11 32.90 17.92 -2.94
C LYS A 11 31.90 18.94 -2.41
N GLY A 12 31.36 19.78 -3.27
CA GLY A 12 30.46 20.86 -2.87
C GLY A 12 29.15 20.37 -2.22
N VAL A 13 28.51 19.32 -2.75
CA VAL A 13 27.25 18.80 -2.19
C VAL A 13 27.47 17.89 -0.97
N ARG A 14 28.62 17.21 -0.89
CA ARG A 14 28.93 16.30 0.22
C ARG A 14 29.52 16.99 1.44
N ALA A 15 30.14 18.15 1.26
CA ALA A 15 30.61 18.98 2.37
C ALA A 15 29.43 19.66 3.05
N GLY A 16 29.36 19.57 4.38
CA GLY A 16 28.22 20.05 5.18
C GLY A 16 27.99 21.56 5.09
N GLY A 17 29.05 22.37 4.94
CA GLY A 17 28.98 23.83 4.76
C GLY A 17 28.98 24.29 3.29
N GLY A 18 28.86 23.36 2.34
CA GLY A 18 28.92 23.67 0.90
C GLY A 18 30.35 23.79 0.37
N ILE A 19 30.51 24.41 -0.80
CA ILE A 19 31.81 24.48 -1.48
C ILE A 19 32.88 25.28 -0.72
N GLY A 20 32.45 26.23 0.13
CA GLY A 20 33.31 27.06 0.98
C GLY A 20 34.27 26.26 1.86
N ASP A 21 33.85 25.07 2.30
CA ASP A 21 34.64 24.21 3.19
C ASP A 21 35.83 23.54 2.49
N GLU A 22 35.78 23.42 1.16
CA GLU A 22 36.74 22.63 0.37
C GLU A 22 37.70 23.52 -0.45
N ILE A 23 37.51 24.83 -0.39
CA ILE A 23 38.31 25.85 -1.06
C ILE A 23 39.13 26.64 -0.03
N GLY A 24 40.13 27.39 -0.49
CA GLY A 24 40.88 28.28 0.40
C GLY A 24 40.02 29.42 0.96
N ASP A 25 40.43 29.95 2.12
CA ASP A 25 39.79 31.07 2.81
C ASP A 25 39.70 32.31 1.90
N PRO A 26 38.53 32.96 1.76
CA PRO A 26 38.37 34.17 0.95
C PRO A 26 39.14 35.40 1.46
N VAL A 27 39.61 35.41 2.72
CA VAL A 27 40.26 36.58 3.32
C VAL A 27 41.56 36.92 2.59
N GLY A 28 41.63 38.13 2.03
CA GLY A 28 42.80 38.62 1.30
C GLY A 28 42.79 38.30 -0.21
N ASP A 29 41.69 37.77 -0.75
CA ASP A 29 41.47 37.64 -2.19
C ASP A 29 41.05 38.99 -2.81
N ALA A 30 41.48 39.26 -4.04
CA ALA A 30 41.05 40.46 -4.80
C ALA A 30 39.53 40.52 -5.00
N TYR A 31 38.83 39.38 -4.91
CA TYR A 31 37.40 39.22 -5.05
C TYR A 31 36.72 38.71 -3.78
N GLU A 32 37.30 38.95 -2.59
CA GLU A 32 36.81 38.49 -1.28
C GLU A 32 35.29 38.63 -1.11
N TYR A 33 34.74 39.81 -1.39
CA TYR A 33 33.29 40.07 -1.26
C TYR A 33 32.44 39.18 -2.18
N TRP A 34 32.86 39.00 -3.43
CA TRP A 34 32.16 38.15 -4.40
C TRP A 34 32.27 36.67 -4.03
N ARG A 35 33.40 36.26 -3.45
CA ARG A 35 33.62 34.89 -3.01
C ARG A 35 32.71 34.52 -1.85
N ILE A 36 32.59 35.40 -0.85
CA ILE A 36 31.69 35.22 0.29
C ILE A 36 30.23 35.09 -0.17
N ILE A 37 29.78 35.96 -1.07
CA ILE A 37 28.42 35.88 -1.62
C ILE A 37 28.19 34.55 -2.35
N PHE A 38 29.17 34.11 -3.14
CA PHE A 38 29.08 32.84 -3.86
C PHE A 38 28.93 31.65 -2.90
N ASP A 39 29.75 31.58 -1.84
CA ASP A 39 29.72 30.48 -0.88
C ASP A 39 28.41 30.45 -0.08
N ILE A 40 27.93 31.60 0.39
CA ILE A 40 26.65 31.71 1.11
C ILE A 40 25.47 31.32 0.21
N THR A 41 25.47 31.81 -1.04
CA THR A 41 24.40 31.50 -2.01
C THR A 41 24.40 30.01 -2.33
N PHE A 42 25.58 29.41 -2.55
CA PHE A 42 25.69 27.98 -2.79
C PHE A 42 25.16 27.16 -1.62
N PHE A 43 25.56 27.50 -0.39
CA PHE A 43 25.08 26.82 0.81
C PHE A 43 23.55 26.90 0.95
N PHE A 44 22.97 28.08 0.83
CA PHE A 44 21.53 28.26 1.03
C PHE A 44 20.69 27.58 -0.06
N PHE A 45 21.04 27.73 -1.34
CA PHE A 45 20.24 27.16 -2.42
C PHE A 45 20.48 25.66 -2.63
N VAL A 46 21.74 25.21 -2.62
CA VAL A 46 22.09 23.83 -2.96
C VAL A 46 22.02 22.91 -1.74
N ILE A 47 22.56 23.33 -0.60
CA ILE A 47 22.60 22.47 0.59
C ILE A 47 21.28 22.56 1.35
N VAL A 48 20.82 23.76 1.67
CA VAL A 48 19.61 23.91 2.52
C VAL A 48 18.34 23.63 1.72
N ILE A 49 18.08 24.36 0.62
CA ILE A 49 16.81 24.23 -0.10
C ILE A 49 16.74 22.92 -0.90
N LEU A 50 17.71 22.65 -1.77
CA LEU A 50 17.60 21.53 -2.71
C LEU A 50 17.65 20.16 -2.01
N LEU A 51 18.52 19.96 -1.01
CA LEU A 51 18.51 18.70 -0.24
C LEU A 51 17.23 18.55 0.60
N ALA A 52 16.70 19.64 1.19
CA ALA A 52 15.45 19.57 1.94
C ALA A 52 14.25 19.21 1.04
N ILE A 53 14.21 19.70 -0.21
CA ILE A 53 13.18 19.30 -1.18
C ILE A 53 13.30 17.81 -1.50
N ILE A 54 14.51 17.32 -1.80
CA ILE A 54 14.71 15.89 -2.09
C ILE A 54 14.29 15.02 -0.91
N GLN A 55 14.70 15.38 0.31
CA GLN A 55 14.29 14.66 1.52
C GLN A 55 12.78 14.75 1.73
N GLY A 56 12.18 15.91 1.51
CA GLY A 56 10.73 16.14 1.60
C GLY A 56 9.95 15.23 0.65
N LEU A 57 10.37 15.11 -0.61
CA LEU A 57 9.75 14.21 -1.58
C LEU A 57 9.85 12.74 -1.16
N ILE A 58 10.99 12.32 -0.58
CA ILE A 58 11.16 10.96 -0.08
C ILE A 58 10.21 10.70 1.09
N ILE A 59 10.11 11.63 2.05
CA ILE A 59 9.21 11.51 3.21
C ILE A 59 7.75 11.47 2.76
N ASP A 60 7.37 12.32 1.81
CA ASP A 60 6.03 12.38 1.25
C ASP A 60 5.64 11.05 0.59
N ALA A 61 6.52 10.50 -0.28
CA ALA A 61 6.31 9.20 -0.91
C ALA A 61 6.16 8.05 0.10
N PHE A 62 6.98 8.03 1.17
CA PHE A 62 6.83 7.04 2.24
C PHE A 62 5.56 7.27 3.06
N GLY A 63 5.15 8.52 3.26
CA GLY A 63 3.90 8.89 3.91
C GLY A 63 2.69 8.39 3.13
N GLU A 64 2.70 8.57 1.80
CA GLU A 64 1.65 8.07 0.92
C GLU A 64 1.59 6.53 0.94
N LEU A 65 2.73 5.85 0.77
CA LEU A 65 2.78 4.38 0.81
C LEU A 65 2.24 3.82 2.13
N ARG A 66 2.55 4.49 3.24
CA ARG A 66 1.99 4.15 4.54
C ARG A 66 0.48 4.35 4.59
N GLY A 67 -0.01 5.47 4.09
CA GLY A 67 -1.46 5.74 4.02
C GLY A 67 -2.21 4.69 3.19
N GLN A 68 -1.62 4.21 2.09
CA GLN A 68 -2.19 3.13 1.29
C GLN A 68 -2.26 1.81 2.07
N LEU A 69 -1.19 1.45 2.79
CA LEU A 69 -1.16 0.23 3.62
C LEU A 69 -2.20 0.29 4.75
N ASP A 70 -2.28 1.44 5.45
CA ASP A 70 -3.24 1.64 6.54
C ASP A 70 -4.69 1.57 6.00
N SER A 71 -4.98 2.16 4.84
CA SER A 71 -6.30 2.08 4.21
C SER A 71 -6.70 0.66 3.82
N VAL A 72 -5.79 -0.14 3.24
CA VAL A 72 -6.08 -1.55 2.92
C VAL A 72 -6.39 -2.34 4.19
N LYS A 73 -5.62 -2.12 5.26
CA LYS A 73 -5.84 -2.77 6.54
C LYS A 73 -7.21 -2.39 7.13
N ASP A 74 -7.54 -1.11 7.17
CA ASP A 74 -8.81 -0.62 7.70
C ASP A 74 -10.00 -1.19 6.90
N ASN A 75 -9.87 -1.29 5.58
CA ASN A 75 -10.90 -1.91 4.73
C ASN A 75 -11.10 -3.39 5.05
N MET A 76 -10.02 -4.14 5.28
CA MET A 76 -10.08 -5.56 5.66
C MET A 76 -10.67 -5.80 7.06
N GLU A 77 -10.55 -4.81 7.96
CA GLU A 77 -11.14 -4.86 9.31
C GLU A 77 -12.58 -4.33 9.36
N ALA A 78 -13.00 -3.53 8.38
CA ALA A 78 -14.32 -2.89 8.34
C ALA A 78 -15.41 -3.77 7.70
N ALA A 79 -15.07 -4.59 6.71
CA ALA A 79 -16.02 -5.44 5.99
C ALA A 79 -15.37 -6.73 5.51
N CYS A 80 -16.17 -7.77 5.27
CA CYS A 80 -15.66 -9.03 4.76
C CYS A 80 -15.26 -8.88 3.29
N PHE A 81 -14.05 -9.33 2.92
CA PHE A 81 -13.54 -9.26 1.55
C PHE A 81 -14.40 -10.03 0.52
N ILE A 82 -15.09 -11.09 0.94
CA ILE A 82 -15.84 -11.96 0.02
C ILE A 82 -17.27 -11.46 -0.21
N CYS A 83 -17.98 -11.07 0.85
CA CYS A 83 -19.38 -10.68 0.77
C CYS A 83 -19.64 -9.19 0.92
N GLU A 84 -18.63 -8.39 1.23
CA GLU A 84 -18.72 -6.93 1.40
C GLU A 84 -19.66 -6.47 2.53
N ILE A 85 -20.15 -7.38 3.37
CA ILE A 85 -20.96 -7.03 4.54
C ILE A 85 -20.05 -6.47 5.63
N GLY A 86 -20.48 -5.36 6.22
CA GLY A 86 -19.77 -4.65 7.29
C GLY A 86 -19.68 -5.46 8.59
N LYS A 87 -18.61 -5.20 9.33
CA LYS A 87 -18.32 -5.79 10.64
C LYS A 87 -19.44 -5.56 11.66
N ASP A 88 -20.10 -4.41 11.58
CA ASP A 88 -21.23 -4.01 12.40
C ASP A 88 -22.40 -5.00 12.35
N PHE A 89 -22.67 -5.61 11.19
CA PHE A 89 -23.70 -6.64 11.05
C PHE A 89 -23.39 -7.90 11.85
N PHE A 90 -22.11 -8.32 11.87
CA PHE A 90 -21.71 -9.59 12.49
C PHE A 90 -21.47 -9.46 13.99
N ASP A 91 -20.92 -8.33 14.43
CA ASP A 91 -20.52 -8.07 15.82
C ASP A 91 -21.69 -7.81 16.79
N VAL A 92 -22.93 -7.97 16.32
CA VAL A 92 -24.10 -8.18 17.20
C VAL A 92 -23.88 -9.39 18.12
N VAL A 93 -23.09 -10.37 17.66
CA VAL A 93 -22.59 -11.50 18.45
C VAL A 93 -21.11 -11.27 18.75
N PRO A 94 -20.63 -11.53 19.98
CA PRO A 94 -19.22 -11.37 20.32
C PRO A 94 -18.30 -12.16 19.38
N HIS A 95 -17.29 -11.50 18.81
CA HIS A 95 -16.36 -12.08 17.81
C HIS A 95 -17.06 -12.63 16.57
N GLY A 96 -18.22 -12.07 16.22
CA GLY A 96 -19.00 -12.50 15.06
C GLY A 96 -18.25 -12.29 13.75
N PHE A 97 -17.63 -11.12 13.57
CA PHE A 97 -16.88 -10.83 12.36
C PHE A 97 -15.63 -11.72 12.21
N ASP A 98 -14.85 -11.88 13.29
CA ASP A 98 -13.65 -12.74 13.29
C ASP A 98 -14.03 -14.18 12.92
N THR A 99 -15.11 -14.70 13.51
CA THR A 99 -15.64 -16.03 13.21
C THR A 99 -16.08 -16.14 11.74
N HIS A 100 -16.75 -15.11 11.22
CA HIS A 100 -17.20 -15.07 9.83
C HIS A 100 -16.02 -15.14 8.85
N VAL A 101 -14.99 -14.31 9.03
CA VAL A 101 -13.82 -14.29 8.14
C VAL A 101 -12.95 -15.55 8.30
N GLU A 102 -12.80 -16.08 9.51
CA GLU A 102 -11.93 -17.24 9.75
C GLU A 102 -12.55 -18.59 9.38
N LYS A 103 -13.88 -18.75 9.58
CA LYS A 103 -14.56 -20.05 9.44
C LYS A 103 -15.51 -20.12 8.27
N GLU A 104 -16.22 -19.04 7.96
CA GLU A 104 -17.23 -19.03 6.88
C GLU A 104 -16.59 -18.55 5.57
N HIS A 105 -16.07 -17.33 5.54
CA HIS A 105 -15.50 -16.66 4.37
C HIS A 105 -13.98 -16.55 4.42
N ASN A 106 -13.32 -17.67 4.69
CA ASN A 106 -11.86 -17.75 4.72
C ASN A 106 -11.26 -17.79 3.30
N LEU A 107 -10.40 -16.83 2.98
CA LEU A 107 -9.79 -16.71 1.65
C LEU A 107 -9.02 -17.98 1.23
N ALA A 108 -8.31 -18.63 2.16
CA ALA A 108 -7.56 -19.84 1.84
C ALA A 108 -8.48 -21.02 1.53
N ASN A 109 -9.65 -21.11 2.19
CA ASN A 109 -10.62 -22.17 1.91
C ASN A 109 -11.17 -22.07 0.48
N TYR A 110 -11.42 -20.87 -0.04
CA TYR A 110 -11.80 -20.68 -1.44
C TYR A 110 -10.70 -21.14 -2.41
N MET A 111 -9.43 -20.84 -2.12
CA MET A 111 -8.29 -21.31 -2.91
C MET A 111 -8.17 -22.84 -2.87
N PHE A 112 -8.30 -23.45 -1.69
CA PHE A 112 -8.27 -24.90 -1.54
C PHE A 112 -9.43 -25.59 -2.25
N PHE A 113 -10.62 -24.97 -2.24
CA PHE A 113 -11.77 -25.50 -2.97
C PHE A 113 -11.54 -25.51 -4.49
N LEU A 114 -10.99 -24.43 -5.05
CA LEU A 114 -10.62 -24.40 -6.48
C LEU A 114 -9.56 -25.46 -6.81
N MET A 115 -8.53 -25.60 -5.96
CA MET A 115 -7.50 -26.63 -6.13
C MET A 115 -8.09 -28.05 -6.02
N HIS A 116 -9.05 -28.26 -5.14
CA HIS A 116 -9.79 -29.52 -5.01
C HIS A 116 -10.56 -29.85 -6.29
N LEU A 117 -11.30 -28.90 -6.86
CA LEU A 117 -12.01 -29.10 -8.12
C LEU A 117 -11.06 -29.46 -9.26
N ILE A 118 -9.94 -28.74 -9.41
CA ILE A 118 -8.94 -28.99 -10.46
C ILE A 118 -8.34 -30.41 -10.37
N ASN A 119 -8.08 -30.91 -9.16
CA ASN A 119 -7.43 -32.20 -8.96
C ASN A 119 -8.38 -33.39 -8.93
N LYS A 120 -9.68 -33.14 -8.69
CA LYS A 120 -10.70 -34.17 -8.61
C LYS A 120 -11.23 -34.53 -10.02
N PRO A 121 -11.43 -35.81 -10.36
CA PRO A 121 -12.03 -36.20 -11.63
C PRO A 121 -13.44 -35.62 -11.78
N ASP A 122 -13.75 -35.14 -12.98
CA ASP A 122 -15.03 -34.53 -13.34
C ASP A 122 -16.23 -35.48 -13.16
N THR A 123 -16.03 -36.79 -13.36
CA THR A 123 -17.04 -37.83 -13.11
C THR A 123 -17.45 -37.98 -11.65
N GLU A 124 -16.65 -37.46 -10.72
CA GLU A 124 -16.89 -37.58 -9.28
C GLU A 124 -17.43 -36.29 -8.65
N TYR A 125 -17.64 -35.25 -9.45
CA TYR A 125 -18.23 -34.02 -8.95
C TYR A 125 -19.64 -34.24 -8.42
N THR A 126 -19.91 -33.68 -7.25
CA THR A 126 -21.27 -33.50 -6.74
C THR A 126 -22.00 -32.43 -7.56
N GLY A 127 -23.34 -32.36 -7.46
CA GLY A 127 -24.11 -31.36 -8.21
C GLY A 127 -23.66 -29.90 -7.96
N GLN A 128 -23.27 -29.57 -6.72
CA GLN A 128 -22.75 -28.24 -6.38
C GLN A 128 -21.36 -28.00 -6.99
N GLU A 129 -20.47 -29.00 -6.92
CA GLU A 129 -19.14 -28.91 -7.53
C GLU A 129 -19.24 -28.77 -9.05
N THR A 130 -20.12 -29.52 -9.72
CA THR A 130 -20.37 -29.39 -11.17
C THR A 130 -20.88 -27.99 -11.53
N TYR A 131 -21.81 -27.43 -10.73
CA TYR A 131 -22.33 -26.08 -10.95
C TYR A 131 -21.22 -25.03 -10.90
N VAL A 132 -20.41 -25.04 -9.83
CA VAL A 132 -19.31 -24.08 -9.68
C VAL A 132 -18.24 -24.31 -10.76
N TRP A 133 -17.94 -25.56 -11.10
CA TRP A 133 -16.99 -25.87 -12.17
C TRP A 133 -17.43 -25.33 -13.54
N ASN A 134 -18.71 -25.45 -13.88
CA ASN A 134 -19.25 -24.90 -15.12
C ASN A 134 -19.11 -23.36 -15.14
N MET A 135 -19.49 -22.68 -14.05
CA MET A 135 -19.32 -21.23 -13.93
C MET A 135 -17.85 -20.81 -14.05
N TYR A 136 -16.94 -21.55 -13.42
CA TYR A 136 -15.50 -21.32 -13.51
C TYR A 136 -15.00 -21.41 -14.96
N GLN A 137 -15.43 -22.43 -15.71
CA GLN A 137 -15.08 -22.61 -17.12
C GLN A 137 -15.65 -21.49 -18.01
N GLU A 138 -16.85 -21.00 -17.68
CA GLU A 138 -17.51 -19.87 -18.34
C GLU A 138 -16.93 -18.50 -17.92
N ARG A 139 -15.98 -18.47 -16.98
CA ARG A 139 -15.43 -17.24 -16.37
C ARG A 139 -16.51 -16.38 -15.72
N CYS A 140 -17.56 -17.01 -15.21
CA CYS A 140 -18.62 -16.40 -14.43
C CYS A 140 -18.34 -16.56 -12.94
N TRP A 141 -18.47 -15.47 -12.17
CA TRP A 141 -18.13 -15.42 -10.75
C TRP A 141 -19.35 -15.22 -9.84
N ASP A 142 -20.55 -15.39 -10.39
CA ASP A 142 -21.83 -15.14 -9.71
C ASP A 142 -22.11 -16.11 -8.56
N PHE A 143 -21.31 -17.17 -8.40
CA PHE A 143 -21.40 -18.07 -7.25
C PHE A 143 -20.81 -17.48 -5.96
N PHE A 144 -20.06 -16.37 -6.02
CA PHE A 144 -19.57 -15.69 -4.82
C PHE A 144 -20.72 -14.94 -4.13
N PRO A 145 -20.81 -14.97 -2.79
CA PRO A 145 -21.93 -14.40 -2.04
C PRO A 145 -21.75 -12.87 -1.85
N VAL A 146 -21.73 -12.09 -2.93
CA VAL A 146 -21.57 -10.63 -2.85
C VAL A 146 -22.84 -9.97 -2.30
N GLY A 147 -22.70 -9.17 -1.24
CA GLY A 147 -23.82 -8.50 -0.58
C GLY A 147 -24.71 -9.41 0.27
N ASP A 148 -24.35 -10.68 0.42
CA ASP A 148 -25.14 -11.69 1.11
C ASP A 148 -24.28 -12.69 1.89
N CYS A 149 -24.86 -13.40 2.84
CA CYS A 149 -24.19 -14.49 3.54
C CYS A 149 -25.21 -15.47 4.12
N PHE A 150 -24.74 -16.66 4.48
CA PHE A 150 -25.61 -17.72 5.01
C PHE A 150 -26.48 -17.23 6.18
N ARG A 151 -25.89 -16.49 7.12
CA ARG A 151 -26.61 -15.95 8.28
C ARG A 151 -27.71 -14.96 7.88
N LYS A 152 -27.40 -14.03 6.96
CA LYS A 152 -28.36 -13.03 6.49
C LYS A 152 -29.56 -13.68 5.80
N GLN A 153 -29.32 -14.65 4.91
CA GLN A 153 -30.39 -15.41 4.25
C GLN A 153 -31.25 -16.18 5.26
N TYR A 154 -30.62 -16.79 6.27
CA TYR A 154 -31.33 -17.54 7.29
C TYR A 154 -32.20 -16.64 8.18
N ASP A 155 -31.67 -15.47 8.57
CA ASP A 155 -32.39 -14.48 9.38
C ASP A 155 -33.61 -13.91 8.61
N GLU A 156 -33.47 -13.66 7.30
CA GLU A 156 -34.58 -13.26 6.42
C GLU A 156 -35.63 -14.37 6.27
N ALA A 157 -35.20 -15.62 6.05
CA ALA A 157 -36.10 -16.77 5.91
C ALA A 157 -36.81 -17.15 7.22
N ALA A 158 -36.18 -16.92 8.37
CA ALA A 158 -36.74 -17.16 9.69
C ALA A 158 -37.75 -16.09 10.13
N GLY A 159 -37.98 -15.05 9.32
CA GLY A 159 -38.95 -13.98 9.62
C GLY A 159 -38.43 -12.95 10.62
N GLY A 160 -37.14 -12.62 10.57
CA GLY A 160 -36.51 -11.57 11.37
C GLY A 160 -36.93 -10.14 10.96
N GLY A 161 -38.23 -9.85 11.06
CA GLY A 161 -38.73 -8.49 11.20
C GLY A 161 -38.63 -8.07 12.66
N GLY A 162 -37.62 -7.26 12.97
CA GLY A 162 -37.60 -6.34 14.10
C GLY A 162 -37.77 -4.92 13.60
#